data_AF-A0A8J2N2Z7-F1
#
_entry.id   AF-A0A8J2N2Z7-F1
#
_cell.length_a   1.000
_cell.length_b   1.000
_cell.length_c   1.000
_cell.angle_alpha   90.00
_cell.angle_beta   90.00
_cell.angle_gamma   90.00
#
_symmetry.space_group_name_H-M   'P 1'
#
loop_
_entity.id
_entity.type
_entity.pdbx_description
1 polymer ?
#
loop_
_entity_poly.entity_id
_entity_poly.type
_entity_poly.pdbx_seq_one_letter_code
_entity_poly.pdbx_strand_id
1 'polypeptide(L)'
;MAIAFCSVCSVYQFMGLSSLLNDTTAAELVDPTPYVLDKTLSTVIELIMDQMNLIKEPLAWILLLLGIIVYIFFQRLRLPRTISAPHSYSPKSHITALTKASNPRSFPSPFSSPTKQKAEAIYSEAAYDNIIPLPNFSLDTEPPLKLRPFKPKFHMTMGTVSATTYKDFEPMDNTYGERLQIRTNLIEKERYEVLACNPDAVPAVLELYEWLMGTYLPRRFPNLYSITESGHHMRNHVTDTLIPLHMTNGEEALEILGSNIDTEFLLLTPSPSSEASSVTTTETKYLLSAFINCFPSGFNTRSKLNQLLAAIHAPVPGYTAKLEKSMDRFFAKLPVGKIVKRSNWSISTNGSCSAWKEII
;
A
#
# COMPACT_ATOMS: atom_id res chain seq x y z
N MET A 1 -9.42 -7.65 -17.60
CA MET A 1 -8.42 -6.65 -17.16
C MET A 1 -8.01 -6.95 -15.73
N ALA A 2 -6.74 -6.75 -15.37
CA ALA A 2 -6.27 -6.83 -13.99
C ALA A 2 -5.78 -5.45 -13.56
N ILE A 3 -6.32 -4.92 -12.46
CA ILE A 3 -5.91 -3.63 -11.92
C ILE A 3 -5.19 -3.88 -10.60
N ALA A 4 -3.97 -3.33 -10.49
CA ALA A 4 -3.25 -3.30 -9.24
C ALA A 4 -3.46 -1.94 -8.58
N PHE A 5 -4.07 -1.94 -7.40
CA PHE A 5 -4.26 -0.74 -6.58
C PHE A 5 -3.19 -0.69 -5.50
N CYS A 6 -2.52 0.44 -5.36
CA CYS A 6 -1.74 0.75 -4.17
C CYS A 6 -2.47 1.85 -3.41
N SER A 7 -3.28 1.45 -2.43
CA SER A 7 -3.92 2.39 -1.53
C SER A 7 -3.05 2.56 -0.29
N VAL A 8 -2.72 3.82 -0.02
CA VAL A 8 -2.09 4.38 1.17
C VAL A 8 -0.58 4.12 1.35
N CYS A 9 0.22 5.08 0.90
CA CYS A 9 1.51 5.38 1.53
C CYS A 9 1.21 6.22 2.78
N SER A 10 0.90 5.59 3.92
CA SER A 10 0.64 6.33 5.17
C SER A 10 1.95 6.92 5.69
N VAL A 11 2.25 8.17 5.29
CA VAL A 11 3.34 8.94 5.92
C VAL A 11 2.83 9.46 7.26
N TYR A 12 3.23 8.81 8.34
CA TYR A 12 3.02 9.33 9.69
C TYR A 12 4.05 10.41 9.98
N GLN A 13 3.64 11.67 9.87
CA GLN A 13 4.43 12.80 10.37
C GLN A 13 4.50 12.71 11.89
N PHE A 14 5.70 12.52 12.44
CA PHE A 14 5.97 12.84 13.84
C PHE A 14 5.98 14.37 13.96
N MET A 15 4.82 14.98 14.23
CA MET A 15 4.76 16.39 14.60
C MET A 15 5.40 16.57 15.98
N GLY A 16 6.63 17.04 15.98
CA GLY A 16 7.33 17.56 17.14
C GLY A 16 8.28 18.65 16.68
N LEU A 17 7.90 19.91 16.93
CA LEU A 17 8.63 21.15 16.64
C LEU A 17 8.70 21.60 15.17
N SER A 18 7.64 22.28 14.69
CA SER A 18 7.76 23.21 13.55
C SER A 18 6.67 24.28 13.57
N SER A 19 6.42 24.90 14.74
CA SER A 19 5.45 25.99 14.89
C SER A 19 6.09 27.36 15.10
N LEU A 20 7.36 27.53 14.73
CA LEU A 20 8.03 28.83 14.76
C LEU A 20 8.84 28.95 13.46
N LEU A 21 8.67 30.08 12.78
CA LEU A 21 9.26 30.46 11.47
C LEU A 21 8.34 30.20 10.27
N ASN A 22 7.29 31.02 10.17
CA ASN A 22 6.82 31.52 8.87
C ASN A 22 6.11 32.84 9.11
N ASP A 23 6.88 33.92 9.06
CA ASP A 23 6.39 35.27 8.76
C ASP A 23 7.60 36.08 8.28
N THR A 24 7.74 36.25 6.96
CA THR A 24 7.93 37.58 6.36
C THR A 24 8.03 37.52 4.83
N THR A 25 7.33 38.48 4.24
CA THR A 25 7.11 38.80 2.84
C THR A 25 8.36 39.27 2.10
N ALA A 26 8.42 38.98 0.81
CA ALA A 26 9.39 39.52 -0.15
C ALA A 26 9.12 40.98 -0.52
N ALA A 27 10.15 41.83 -0.59
CA ALA A 27 10.47 42.70 -1.74
C ALA A 27 11.67 43.64 -1.49
N GLU A 28 12.43 43.84 -2.57
CA GLU A 28 13.39 44.92 -2.91
C GLU A 28 14.89 44.82 -2.62
N LEU A 29 15.62 45.30 -3.65
CA LEU A 29 17.04 45.17 -4.00
C LEU A 29 17.94 46.21 -3.30
N VAL A 30 19.22 45.88 -3.09
CA VAL A 30 20.47 46.67 -3.34
C VAL A 30 21.65 46.25 -2.43
N ASP A 31 22.75 45.81 -3.06
CA ASP A 31 24.20 45.71 -2.75
C ASP A 31 24.77 45.17 -1.39
N PRO A 32 25.97 44.51 -1.39
CA PRO A 32 26.45 43.68 -0.27
C PRO A 32 27.51 44.35 0.62
N THR A 33 27.32 44.33 1.94
CA THR A 33 28.38 44.51 2.96
C THR A 33 28.05 43.70 4.24
N PRO A 34 29.00 43.42 5.15
CA PRO A 34 29.39 42.07 5.57
C PRO A 34 28.61 41.51 6.78
N TYR A 35 28.62 40.17 6.85
CA TYR A 35 28.17 39.29 7.93
C TYR A 35 28.07 39.94 9.33
N VAL A 36 26.83 40.20 9.75
CA VAL A 36 26.45 40.31 11.16
C VAL A 36 26.13 38.91 11.65
N LEU A 37 26.93 38.36 12.57
CA LEU A 37 26.60 37.11 13.26
C LEU A 37 25.29 37.30 14.01
N ASP A 38 24.28 36.52 13.61
CA ASP A 38 22.92 36.55 14.15
C ASP A 38 22.91 36.16 15.64
N LYS A 39 22.20 36.97 16.45
CA LYS A 39 22.02 36.78 17.89
C LYS A 39 21.32 35.44 18.22
N THR A 40 20.67 34.80 17.25
CA THR A 40 20.05 33.48 17.39
C THR A 40 21.07 32.35 17.58
N LEU A 41 22.24 32.42 16.94
CA LEU A 41 23.24 31.34 17.04
C LEU A 41 23.85 31.26 18.44
N SER A 42 24.06 32.41 19.09
CA SER A 42 24.56 32.48 20.47
C SER A 42 23.58 31.84 21.46
N THR A 43 22.28 32.10 21.31
CA THR A 43 21.24 31.54 22.18
C THR A 43 21.09 30.03 22.01
N VAL A 44 21.21 29.52 20.78
CA VAL A 44 21.18 28.09 20.50
C VAL A 44 22.41 27.39 21.08
N ILE A 45 23.60 28.00 20.97
CA ILE A 45 24.82 27.46 21.57
C ILE A 45 24.72 27.43 23.10
N GLU A 46 24.21 28.49 23.74
CA GLU A 46 23.98 28.49 25.20
C GLU A 46 22.99 27.41 25.64
N LEU A 47 21.89 27.21 24.89
CA LEU A 47 20.91 26.16 25.20
C LEU A 47 21.52 24.75 25.08
N ILE A 48 22.35 24.52 24.06
CA ILE A 48 23.04 23.24 23.88
C ILE A 48 24.08 23.01 24.99
N MET A 49 24.82 24.05 25.37
CA MET A 49 25.81 23.95 26.45
C MET A 49 25.14 23.71 27.81
N ASP A 50 23.94 24.27 28.06
CA ASP A 50 23.18 24.06 29.28
C ASP A 50 22.60 22.63 29.36
N GLN A 51 22.07 22.11 28.26
CA GLN A 51 21.64 20.70 28.15
C GLN A 51 22.81 19.71 28.36
N MET A 52 24.00 20.05 27.87
CA MET A 52 25.21 19.24 28.10
C MET A 52 25.71 19.32 29.55
N ASN A 53 25.43 20.39 30.29
CA ASN A 53 25.76 20.49 31.71
C ASN A 53 24.78 19.71 32.59
N LEU A 54 23.50 19.60 32.20
CA LEU A 54 22.52 18.75 32.88
C LEU A 54 22.94 17.27 32.92
N ILE A 55 23.63 16.80 31.88
CA ILE A 55 24.17 15.42 31.78
C ILE A 55 25.41 15.21 32.66
N LYS A 56 26.09 16.29 33.08
CA LYS A 56 27.27 16.21 33.97
C LYS A 56 26.89 16.21 35.44
N GLU A 57 25.64 16.49 35.78
CA GLU A 57 25.18 16.43 37.17
C GLU A 57 25.21 14.99 37.70
N PRO A 58 25.91 14.71 38.82
CA PRO A 58 26.00 13.36 39.38
C PRO A 58 24.62 12.76 39.70
N LEU A 59 23.61 13.60 39.95
CA LEU A 59 22.22 13.19 40.14
C LEU A 59 21.61 12.53 38.88
N ALA A 60 21.94 13.00 37.67
CA ALA A 60 21.41 12.43 36.43
C ALA A 60 21.89 10.99 36.22
N TRP A 61 23.15 10.71 36.54
CA TRP A 61 23.72 9.36 36.49
C TRP A 61 23.15 8.44 37.58
N ILE A 62 22.90 8.97 38.78
CA ILE A 62 22.25 8.20 39.86
C ILE A 62 20.84 7.77 39.44
N LEU A 63 20.05 8.69 38.85
CA LEU A 63 18.69 8.38 38.38
C LEU A 63 18.69 7.38 37.21
N LEU A 64 19.63 7.51 36.28
CA LEU A 64 19.82 6.55 35.18
C LEU A 64 20.15 5.15 35.70
N LEU A 65 21.09 5.05 36.64
CA LEU A 65 21.48 3.78 37.26
C LEU A 65 20.33 3.15 38.06
N LEU A 66 19.58 3.95 38.82
CA LEU A 66 18.36 3.51 39.50
C LEU A 66 17.33 2.96 38.51
N GLY A 67 17.10 3.65 37.39
CA GLY A 67 16.21 3.20 36.33
C GLY A 67 16.64 1.85 35.72
N ILE A 68 17.93 1.68 35.46
CA ILE A 68 18.51 0.42 34.95
C ILE A 68 18.35 -0.71 35.98
N ILE A 69 18.60 -0.45 37.26
CA ILE A 69 18.44 -1.44 38.34
C ILE A 69 16.99 -1.90 38.46
N VAL A 70 16.04 -0.96 38.46
CA VAL A 70 14.60 -1.26 38.49
C VAL A 70 14.19 -2.08 37.26
N TYR A 71 14.68 -1.70 36.08
CA TYR A 71 14.40 -2.45 34.85
C TYR A 71 14.93 -3.89 34.89
N ILE A 72 16.17 -4.11 35.35
CA ILE A 72 16.76 -5.45 35.51
C ILE A 72 15.99 -6.27 36.54
N PHE A 73 15.56 -5.65 37.66
CA PHE A 73 14.76 -6.31 38.68
C PHE A 73 13.41 -6.78 38.11
N PHE A 74 12.71 -5.93 37.37
CA PHE A 74 11.44 -6.30 36.72
C PHE A 74 11.61 -7.35 35.60
N GLN A 75 12.72 -7.32 34.85
CA GLN A 75 13.07 -8.37 33.89
C GLN A 75 13.29 -9.73 34.57
N ARG A 76 13.96 -9.75 35.74
CA ARG A 76 14.19 -10.99 36.51
C ARG A 76 12.90 -11.56 37.13
N LEU A 77 11.92 -10.73 37.45
CA LEU A 77 10.59 -11.16 37.89
C LEU A 77 9.71 -11.73 36.75
N ARG A 78 10.06 -11.45 35.49
CA ARG A 78 9.30 -11.91 34.30
C ARG A 78 9.84 -13.19 33.66
N LEU A 79 10.96 -13.74 34.13
CA LEU A 79 11.46 -15.01 33.60
C LEU A 79 10.76 -16.19 34.32
N PRO A 80 10.03 -17.06 33.59
CA PRO A 80 9.48 -18.28 34.18
C PRO A 80 10.64 -19.21 34.57
N ARG A 81 10.57 -19.77 35.79
CA ARG A 81 11.45 -20.87 36.23
C ARG A 81 11.31 -22.03 35.27
N THR A 82 12.26 -22.21 34.36
CA THR A 82 12.38 -23.42 33.55
C THR A 82 12.79 -24.57 34.46
N ILE A 83 11.85 -25.46 34.76
CA ILE A 83 12.15 -26.75 35.37
C ILE A 83 12.81 -27.61 34.30
N SER A 84 14.12 -27.81 34.44
CA SER A 84 14.88 -28.81 33.72
C SER A 84 14.58 -30.20 34.29
N ALA A 85 13.97 -31.08 33.49
CA ALA A 85 13.89 -32.52 33.76
C ALA A 85 14.97 -33.26 32.93
N PRO A 86 15.65 -34.27 33.51
CA PRO A 86 16.84 -34.86 32.89
C PRO A 86 16.52 -35.95 31.87
N HIS A 87 17.43 -36.07 30.91
CA HIS A 87 17.54 -37.15 29.93
C HIS A 87 17.57 -38.54 30.57
N SER A 88 16.84 -39.49 29.98
CA SER A 88 17.19 -40.91 30.02
C SER A 88 17.11 -41.50 28.60
N TYR A 89 18.28 -41.92 28.11
CA TYR A 89 18.47 -42.66 26.87
C TYR A 89 18.67 -44.14 27.22
N SER A 90 18.06 -45.07 26.48
CA SER A 90 18.55 -46.45 26.36
C SER A 90 17.95 -47.15 25.12
N PRO A 91 18.66 -48.07 24.43
CA PRO A 91 18.50 -48.34 23.01
C PRO A 91 18.18 -49.82 22.63
N LYS A 92 18.06 -50.05 21.30
CA LYS A 92 18.09 -51.33 20.52
C LYS A 92 16.71 -52.00 20.34
N SER A 93 16.36 -52.70 19.25
CA SER A 93 17.13 -53.40 18.20
C SER A 93 16.26 -53.72 16.98
N HIS A 94 16.91 -53.93 15.82
CA HIS A 94 16.41 -54.56 14.58
C HIS A 94 15.74 -55.93 14.79
N ILE A 95 14.64 -56.19 14.04
CA ILE A 95 14.29 -57.51 13.45
C ILE A 95 13.65 -57.30 12.06
N THR A 96 13.96 -58.25 11.18
CA THR A 96 13.86 -58.30 9.73
C THR A 96 12.57 -59.00 9.22
N ALA A 97 12.01 -58.49 8.12
CA ALA A 97 11.31 -59.09 6.96
C ALA A 97 10.31 -60.27 7.04
N LEU A 98 9.45 -60.29 5.98
CA LEU A 98 8.58 -61.35 5.43
C LEU A 98 7.19 -61.43 6.13
N THR A 99 6.03 -61.47 5.47
CA THR A 99 5.61 -62.11 4.21
C THR A 99 4.35 -61.45 3.62
N LYS A 100 4.15 -61.68 2.32
CA LYS A 100 2.99 -61.35 1.49
C LYS A 100 1.92 -62.44 1.68
N ALA A 101 0.67 -62.10 2.00
CA ALA A 101 -0.48 -62.98 1.81
C ALA A 101 -1.78 -62.18 1.61
N SER A 102 -2.46 -62.52 0.52
CA SER A 102 -3.74 -62.03 0.05
C SER A 102 -4.93 -62.54 0.87
N ASN A 103 -5.89 -61.66 1.19
CA ASN A 103 -7.31 -61.94 0.90
C ASN A 103 -8.20 -60.69 1.06
N PRO A 104 -9.29 -60.57 0.28
CA PRO A 104 -10.12 -59.38 0.20
C PRO A 104 -11.25 -59.43 1.22
N ARG A 105 -11.43 -58.37 2.02
CA ARG A 105 -12.71 -58.08 2.66
C ARG A 105 -13.02 -56.61 2.55
N SER A 106 -13.94 -56.33 1.63
CA SER A 106 -14.70 -55.10 1.51
C SER A 106 -15.48 -54.86 2.81
N PHE A 107 -15.06 -53.85 3.57
CA PHE A 107 -15.92 -53.19 4.55
C PHE A 107 -16.28 -51.81 3.98
N PRO A 108 -17.57 -51.48 3.82
CA PRO A 108 -17.96 -50.12 3.47
C PRO A 108 -17.66 -49.23 4.67
N SER A 109 -16.77 -48.26 4.50
CA SER A 109 -16.60 -47.17 5.48
C SER A 109 -17.68 -46.13 5.23
N PRO A 110 -18.59 -45.84 6.18
CA PRO A 110 -19.56 -44.79 6.05
C PRO A 110 -19.08 -43.54 6.80
N PHE A 111 -17.87 -43.06 6.55
CA PHE A 111 -17.44 -41.74 7.03
C PHE A 111 -16.49 -41.10 6.02
N SER A 112 -17.03 -40.65 4.88
CA SER A 112 -16.48 -39.47 4.24
C SER A 112 -16.68 -38.32 5.21
N SER A 113 -15.57 -37.83 5.78
CA SER A 113 -15.59 -36.52 6.44
C SER A 113 -16.18 -35.53 5.44
N PRO A 114 -17.15 -34.68 5.82
CA PRO A 114 -17.67 -33.69 4.90
C PRO A 114 -16.49 -32.80 4.53
N THR A 115 -16.00 -32.95 3.30
CA THR A 115 -15.21 -31.92 2.66
C THR A 115 -16.08 -30.68 2.77
N LYS A 116 -15.70 -29.73 3.63
CA LYS A 116 -16.28 -28.39 3.60
C LYS A 116 -15.97 -27.88 2.21
N GLN A 117 -16.87 -28.13 1.25
CA GLN A 117 -16.99 -27.35 0.04
C GLN A 117 -17.29 -25.95 0.56
N LYS A 118 -16.22 -25.17 0.71
CA LYS A 118 -16.33 -23.74 0.89
C LYS A 118 -17.15 -23.30 -0.31
N ALA A 119 -18.40 -22.91 -0.09
CA ALA A 119 -19.27 -22.42 -1.15
C ALA A 119 -18.43 -21.42 -1.96
N GLU A 120 -18.17 -21.76 -3.22
CA GLU A 120 -17.43 -20.86 -4.09
C GLU A 120 -18.32 -19.63 -4.23
N ALA A 121 -17.84 -18.50 -3.72
CA ALA A 121 -18.52 -17.23 -3.92
C ALA A 121 -18.65 -17.03 -5.44
N ILE A 122 -19.90 -16.92 -5.91
CA ILE A 122 -20.19 -16.64 -7.31
C ILE A 122 -19.83 -15.17 -7.52
N TYR A 123 -18.75 -14.92 -8.27
CA TYR A 123 -18.36 -13.57 -8.68
C TYR A 123 -18.98 -13.27 -10.03
N SER A 124 -19.58 -12.09 -10.17
CA SER A 124 -20.24 -11.62 -11.40
C SER A 124 -20.09 -10.10 -11.52
N GLU A 125 -20.39 -9.56 -12.70
CA GLU A 125 -20.40 -8.11 -12.95
C GLU A 125 -21.34 -7.36 -12.00
N ALA A 126 -22.44 -7.99 -11.57
CA ALA A 126 -23.37 -7.40 -10.59
C ALA A 126 -22.68 -7.02 -9.26
N ALA A 127 -21.51 -7.60 -8.95
CA ALA A 127 -20.73 -7.21 -7.78
C ALA A 127 -20.29 -5.73 -7.85
N TYR A 128 -20.04 -5.19 -9.05
CA TYR A 128 -19.63 -3.80 -9.25
C TYR A 128 -20.71 -2.78 -8.86
N ASP A 129 -21.98 -3.19 -8.87
CA ASP A 129 -23.11 -2.37 -8.44
C ASP A 129 -23.43 -2.48 -6.96
N ASN A 130 -22.95 -3.53 -6.29
CA ASN A 130 -23.21 -3.82 -4.88
C ASN A 130 -22.35 -2.95 -3.94
N ILE A 131 -22.56 -1.64 -4.01
CA ILE A 131 -21.86 -0.63 -3.22
C ILE A 131 -22.70 -0.26 -2.01
N ILE A 132 -22.12 -0.40 -0.82
CA ILE A 132 -22.76 -0.01 0.45
C ILE A 132 -22.52 1.49 0.68
N PRO A 133 -23.55 2.36 0.70
CA PRO A 133 -23.38 3.80 0.90
C PRO A 133 -22.81 4.15 2.29
N LEU A 134 -22.16 5.31 2.39
CA LEU A 134 -21.72 5.95 3.64
C LEU A 134 -22.24 7.40 3.71
N PRO A 135 -23.56 7.60 3.92
CA PRO A 135 -24.20 8.90 3.78
C PRO A 135 -23.92 9.88 4.93
N ASN A 136 -23.17 9.49 5.96
CA ASN A 136 -22.79 10.37 7.08
C ASN A 136 -21.27 10.45 7.23
N PHE A 137 -20.53 10.15 6.17
CA PHE A 137 -19.07 10.27 6.19
C PHE A 137 -18.65 11.74 6.28
N SER A 138 -17.72 12.05 7.17
CA SER A 138 -17.12 13.37 7.32
C SER A 138 -15.61 13.21 7.37
N LEU A 139 -14.93 13.86 6.43
CA LEU A 139 -13.46 13.89 6.38
C LEU A 139 -12.90 14.46 7.67
N ASP A 140 -13.43 15.57 8.18
CA ASP A 140 -12.94 16.29 9.35
C ASP A 140 -12.78 15.42 10.60
N THR A 141 -13.65 14.41 10.74
CA THR A 141 -13.71 13.53 11.92
C THR A 141 -13.02 12.19 11.73
N GLU A 142 -12.71 11.80 10.49
CA GLU A 142 -12.10 10.49 10.21
C GLU A 142 -10.58 10.56 10.36
N PRO A 143 -9.98 9.84 11.33
CA PRO A 143 -8.55 9.90 11.55
C PRO A 143 -7.78 9.08 10.49
N PRO A 144 -6.51 9.41 10.20
CA PRO A 144 -5.71 8.66 9.24
C PRO A 144 -5.57 7.17 9.58
N LEU A 145 -5.64 6.34 8.53
CA LEU A 145 -5.67 4.88 8.66
C LEU A 145 -4.33 4.30 9.17
N LYS A 146 -4.34 3.68 10.35
CA LYS A 146 -3.16 3.05 10.99
C LYS A 146 -2.88 1.66 10.46
N LEU A 147 -2.21 1.58 9.32
CA LEU A 147 -1.71 0.33 8.75
C LEU A 147 -0.50 -0.18 9.53
N ARG A 148 -0.67 -1.28 10.27
CA ARG A 148 0.40 -1.97 11.03
C ARG A 148 0.49 -3.45 10.65
N PRO A 149 0.83 -3.81 9.39
CA PRO A 149 0.84 -5.19 8.91
C PRO A 149 2.03 -6.02 9.44
N PHE A 150 2.68 -5.59 10.52
CA PHE A 150 3.89 -6.20 11.06
C PHE A 150 3.59 -7.58 11.62
N LYS A 151 4.35 -8.58 11.16
CA LYS A 151 4.32 -9.94 11.68
C LYS A 151 5.66 -10.25 12.33
N PRO A 152 5.70 -10.87 13.54
CA PRO A 152 6.96 -11.22 14.21
C PRO A 152 7.88 -12.11 13.37
N LYS A 153 7.30 -12.96 12.50
CA LYS A 153 8.02 -13.81 11.57
C LYS A 153 7.59 -13.54 10.14
N PHE A 154 8.56 -13.16 9.31
CA PHE A 154 8.35 -12.91 7.89
C PHE A 154 8.21 -14.23 7.12
N HIS A 155 7.15 -14.32 6.31
CA HIS A 155 6.96 -15.41 5.34
C HIS A 155 6.65 -14.78 3.99
N MET A 156 7.51 -15.03 2.99
CA MET A 156 7.29 -14.55 1.63
C MET A 156 6.17 -15.36 0.98
N THR A 157 4.99 -14.74 0.90
CA THR A 157 3.77 -15.29 0.32
C THR A 157 3.05 -14.17 -0.42
N MET A 158 2.05 -14.50 -1.24
CA MET A 158 1.22 -13.51 -1.93
C MET A 158 0.53 -12.51 -0.98
N GLY A 159 0.31 -12.89 0.30
CA GLY A 159 -0.20 -11.99 1.33
C GLY A 159 -1.60 -11.44 1.05
N THR A 160 -2.35 -12.07 0.13
CA THR A 160 -3.66 -11.62 -0.31
C THR A 160 -4.71 -11.90 0.76
N VAL A 161 -5.46 -10.86 1.11
CA VAL A 161 -6.72 -10.96 1.83
C VAL A 161 -7.81 -10.76 0.80
N SER A 162 -8.71 -11.74 0.66
CA SER A 162 -9.90 -11.54 -0.16
C SER A 162 -10.71 -10.40 0.43
N ALA A 163 -10.78 -9.27 -0.29
CA ALA A 163 -11.78 -8.26 0.02
C ALA A 163 -13.09 -8.78 -0.56
N THR A 164 -14.07 -9.07 0.30
CA THR A 164 -15.35 -9.60 -0.17
C THR A 164 -16.29 -8.51 -0.65
N THR A 165 -15.92 -7.22 -0.51
CA THR A 165 -16.76 -6.06 -0.88
C THR A 165 -15.92 -4.85 -1.32
N TYR A 166 -16.53 -3.91 -2.04
CA TYR A 166 -15.94 -2.63 -2.45
C TYR A 166 -15.97 -1.54 -1.36
N LYS A 167 -16.45 -1.87 -0.14
CA LYS A 167 -16.57 -0.91 0.97
C LYS A 167 -15.24 -0.24 1.33
N ASP A 168 -14.15 -1.01 1.29
CA ASP A 168 -12.82 -0.62 1.75
C ASP A 168 -11.87 -0.32 0.57
N PHE A 169 -12.43 0.01 -0.60
CA PHE A 169 -11.67 0.30 -1.82
C PHE A 169 -10.93 1.63 -1.70
N GLU A 170 -11.63 2.73 -1.41
CA GLU A 170 -11.04 4.06 -1.22
C GLU A 170 -11.15 4.47 0.26
N PRO A 171 -10.09 4.35 1.06
CA PRO A 171 -10.04 4.93 2.39
C PRO A 171 -9.79 6.45 2.28
N MET A 172 -10.58 7.23 3.00
CA MET A 172 -10.42 8.68 3.10
C MET A 172 -10.30 9.08 4.58
N ASP A 173 -9.67 10.21 4.86
CA ASP A 173 -9.46 10.72 6.21
C ASP A 173 -9.36 12.26 6.21
N ASN A 174 -9.17 12.86 7.38
CA ASN A 174 -9.09 14.31 7.55
C ASN A 174 -7.90 15.01 6.86
N THR A 175 -6.98 14.28 6.23
CA THR A 175 -5.89 14.84 5.42
C THR A 175 -6.09 14.63 3.92
N TYR A 176 -7.22 14.06 3.50
CA TYR A 176 -7.52 13.74 2.11
C TYR A 176 -7.42 14.96 1.16
N GLY A 177 -8.01 16.10 1.52
CA GLY A 177 -7.98 17.30 0.69
C GLY A 177 -6.57 17.86 0.44
N GLU A 178 -5.73 17.87 1.48
CA GLU A 178 -4.32 18.26 1.37
C GLU A 178 -3.56 17.33 0.41
N ARG A 179 -3.78 16.02 0.53
CA ARG A 179 -3.15 15.03 -0.35
C ARG A 179 -3.59 15.19 -1.80
N LEU A 180 -4.87 15.45 -2.06
CA LEU A 180 -5.34 15.77 -3.42
C LEU A 180 -4.63 17.01 -4.00
N GLN A 181 -4.41 18.06 -3.21
CA GLN A 181 -3.68 19.24 -3.67
C GLN A 181 -2.21 18.91 -4.03
N ILE A 182 -1.54 18.09 -3.22
CA ILE A 182 -0.17 17.63 -3.53
C ILE A 182 -0.16 16.81 -4.81
N ARG A 183 -1.12 15.90 -5.00
CA ARG A 183 -1.26 15.08 -6.22
C ARG A 183 -1.45 15.95 -7.45
N THR A 184 -2.37 16.92 -7.41
CA THR A 184 -2.60 17.86 -8.51
C THR A 184 -1.32 18.62 -8.88
N ASN A 185 -0.59 19.13 -7.90
CA ASN A 185 0.68 19.82 -8.14
C ASN A 185 1.75 18.91 -8.76
N LEU A 186 1.81 17.64 -8.36
CA LEU A 186 2.74 16.66 -8.94
C LEU A 186 2.36 16.30 -10.38
N ILE A 187 1.08 16.13 -10.66
CA ILE A 187 0.59 15.84 -12.02
C ILE A 187 0.90 17.01 -12.95
N GLU A 188 0.75 18.25 -12.48
CA GLU A 188 1.07 19.45 -13.27
C GLU A 188 2.58 19.56 -13.56
N LYS A 189 3.42 19.39 -12.53
CA LYS A 189 4.86 19.66 -12.63
C LYS A 189 5.67 18.50 -13.19
N GLU A 190 5.28 17.28 -12.87
CA GLU A 190 6.05 16.05 -13.13
C GLU A 190 5.23 15.05 -13.94
N ARG A 191 4.30 15.54 -14.79
CA ARG A 191 3.35 14.72 -15.56
C ARG A 191 3.99 13.49 -16.21
N TYR A 192 5.14 13.70 -16.86
CA TYR A 192 5.86 12.66 -17.58
C TYR A 192 6.28 11.50 -16.66
N GLU A 193 6.65 11.79 -15.41
CA GLU A 193 7.11 10.78 -14.46
C GLU A 193 5.96 10.05 -13.78
N VAL A 194 4.85 10.75 -13.51
CA VAL A 194 3.74 10.22 -12.71
C VAL A 194 2.60 9.63 -13.54
N LEU A 195 2.51 9.91 -14.84
CA LEU A 195 1.39 9.51 -15.69
C LEU A 195 1.86 8.92 -17.03
N ALA A 196 1.28 7.78 -17.41
CA ALA A 196 1.42 7.20 -18.75
C ALA A 196 0.16 6.44 -19.15
N CYS A 197 -0.25 6.52 -20.42
CA CYS A 197 -1.25 5.61 -20.98
C CYS A 197 -0.85 5.15 -22.37
N ASN A 198 -0.60 3.85 -22.56
CA ASN A 198 -0.46 3.32 -23.91
C ASN A 198 -1.82 3.25 -24.63
N PRO A 199 -1.85 3.32 -25.97
CA PRO A 199 -3.09 3.23 -26.75
C PRO A 199 -3.94 1.98 -26.48
N ASP A 200 -3.30 0.83 -26.30
CA ASP A 200 -3.94 -0.46 -26.01
C ASP A 200 -4.53 -0.53 -24.58
N ALA A 201 -4.09 0.35 -23.67
CA ALA A 201 -4.63 0.46 -22.32
C ALA A 201 -5.79 1.46 -22.20
N VAL A 202 -6.07 2.28 -23.21
CA VAL A 202 -7.13 3.31 -23.16
C VAL A 202 -8.51 2.72 -22.78
N PRO A 203 -9.00 1.62 -23.40
CA PRO A 203 -10.30 1.07 -23.02
C PRO A 203 -10.39 0.66 -21.55
N ALA A 204 -9.31 0.08 -21.03
CA ALA A 204 -9.17 -0.34 -19.65
C ALA A 204 -9.19 0.85 -18.67
N VAL A 205 -8.52 1.95 -19.03
CA VAL A 205 -8.55 3.20 -18.26
C VAL A 205 -9.95 3.80 -18.25
N LEU A 206 -10.62 3.87 -19.40
CA LEU A 206 -11.95 4.46 -19.51
C LEU A 206 -13.01 3.63 -18.75
N GLU A 207 -12.94 2.30 -18.81
CA GLU A 207 -13.80 1.41 -18.02
C GLU A 207 -13.66 1.69 -16.51
N LEU A 208 -12.42 1.79 -16.01
CA LEU A 208 -12.14 2.12 -14.62
C LEU A 208 -12.67 3.52 -14.27
N TYR A 209 -12.42 4.50 -15.13
CA TYR A 209 -12.83 5.89 -14.95
C TYR A 209 -14.34 6.01 -14.81
N GLU A 210 -15.10 5.47 -15.77
CA GLU A 210 -16.56 5.56 -15.79
C GLU A 210 -17.18 4.86 -14.58
N TRP A 211 -16.64 3.72 -14.18
CA TRP A 211 -17.10 3.03 -12.99
C TRP A 211 -16.82 3.85 -11.72
N LEU A 212 -15.64 4.45 -11.57
CA LEU A 212 -15.30 5.23 -10.39
C LEU A 212 -16.16 6.50 -10.27
N MET A 213 -16.26 7.27 -11.35
CA MET A 213 -16.95 8.56 -11.36
C MET A 213 -18.47 8.42 -11.41
N GLY A 214 -19.00 7.50 -12.22
CA GLY A 214 -20.43 7.33 -12.42
C GLY A 214 -21.10 6.41 -11.41
N THR A 215 -20.35 5.47 -10.82
CA THR A 215 -20.92 4.39 -10.00
C THR A 215 -20.36 4.36 -8.58
N TYR A 216 -19.04 4.20 -8.40
CA TYR A 216 -18.45 3.96 -7.07
C TYR A 216 -18.54 5.17 -6.14
N LEU A 217 -17.90 6.29 -6.50
CA LEU A 217 -17.79 7.48 -5.63
C LEU A 217 -19.16 8.06 -5.24
N PRO A 218 -20.09 8.37 -6.17
CA PRO A 218 -21.37 8.97 -5.81
C PRO A 218 -22.28 8.01 -5.01
N ARG A 219 -22.18 6.69 -5.21
CA ARG A 219 -22.95 5.73 -4.39
C ARG A 219 -22.32 5.48 -3.02
N ARG A 220 -20.99 5.42 -2.95
CA ARG A 220 -20.26 5.14 -1.70
C ARG A 220 -20.22 6.35 -0.77
N PHE A 221 -19.99 7.54 -1.31
CA PHE A 221 -19.79 8.77 -0.54
C PHE A 221 -20.71 9.90 -1.04
N PRO A 222 -22.04 9.76 -0.92
CA PRO A 222 -23.00 10.68 -1.54
C PRO A 222 -22.95 12.13 -1.02
N ASN A 223 -22.33 12.37 0.15
CA ASN A 223 -22.12 13.72 0.67
C ASN A 223 -20.89 14.42 0.07
N LEU A 224 -19.92 13.65 -0.42
CA LEU A 224 -18.68 14.19 -1.01
C LEU A 224 -18.77 14.25 -2.53
N TYR A 225 -19.56 13.36 -3.14
CA TYR A 225 -19.72 13.28 -4.58
C TYR A 225 -21.19 13.15 -4.95
N SER A 226 -21.63 14.00 -5.87
CA SER A 226 -23.03 13.98 -6.36
C SER A 226 -23.08 14.13 -7.87
N ILE A 227 -23.89 13.30 -8.54
CA ILE A 227 -24.19 13.47 -9.96
C ILE A 227 -25.04 14.73 -10.15
N THR A 228 -24.66 15.57 -11.11
CA THR A 228 -25.40 16.78 -11.46
C THR A 228 -26.74 16.43 -12.11
N GLU A 229 -27.72 17.35 -12.06
CA GLU A 229 -29.05 17.15 -12.66
C GLU A 229 -28.98 16.82 -14.17
N SER A 230 -27.98 17.35 -14.86
CA SER A 230 -27.76 17.04 -16.28
C SER A 230 -27.35 15.59 -16.54
N GLY A 231 -26.87 14.86 -15.54
CA GLY A 231 -26.36 13.51 -15.68
C GLY A 231 -25.06 13.40 -16.47
N HIS A 232 -24.38 14.51 -16.79
CA HIS A 232 -23.13 14.52 -17.56
C HIS A 232 -21.88 14.71 -16.71
N HIS A 233 -22.04 15.23 -15.50
CA HIS A 233 -20.93 15.52 -14.59
C HIS A 233 -21.21 15.02 -13.17
N MET A 234 -20.14 14.66 -12.46
CA MET A 234 -20.09 14.51 -11.01
C MET A 234 -19.52 15.79 -10.39
N ARG A 235 -20.16 16.30 -9.34
CA ARG A 235 -19.59 17.33 -8.46
C ARG A 235 -18.73 16.65 -7.39
N ASN A 236 -17.47 17.06 -7.28
CA ASN A 236 -16.62 16.74 -6.14
C ASN A 236 -16.69 17.92 -5.15
N HIS A 237 -17.36 17.71 -4.01
CA HIS A 237 -17.56 18.74 -2.98
C HIS A 237 -16.29 19.01 -2.14
N VAL A 238 -15.28 18.13 -2.22
CA VAL A 238 -14.00 18.32 -1.52
C VAL A 238 -13.17 19.41 -2.20
N THR A 239 -13.16 19.43 -3.53
CA THR A 239 -12.35 20.37 -4.34
C THR A 239 -13.19 21.43 -5.06
N ASP A 240 -14.51 21.38 -4.91
CA ASP A 240 -15.50 22.17 -5.67
C ASP A 240 -15.30 22.13 -7.19
N THR A 241 -15.06 20.93 -7.72
CA THR A 241 -14.84 20.72 -9.16
C THR A 241 -15.99 19.95 -9.80
N LEU A 242 -16.20 20.20 -11.10
CA LEU A 242 -17.08 19.40 -11.95
C LEU A 242 -16.23 18.44 -12.78
N ILE A 243 -16.57 17.16 -12.70
CA ILE A 243 -15.83 16.06 -13.33
C ILE A 243 -16.75 15.42 -14.38
N PRO A 244 -16.35 15.33 -15.65
CA PRO A 244 -17.15 14.67 -16.68
C PRO A 244 -17.34 13.18 -16.39
N LEU A 245 -18.52 12.62 -16.63
CA LEU A 245 -18.77 11.19 -16.40
C LEU A 245 -18.21 10.28 -17.50
N HIS A 246 -18.00 10.84 -18.69
CA HIS A 246 -17.50 10.12 -19.85
C HIS A 246 -16.26 10.82 -20.41
N MET A 247 -15.26 10.03 -20.76
CA MET A 247 -14.00 10.48 -21.33
C MET A 247 -13.66 9.64 -22.56
N THR A 248 -12.88 10.20 -23.48
CA THR A 248 -12.36 9.48 -24.66
C THR A 248 -10.83 9.40 -24.66
N ASN A 249 -10.17 10.27 -23.90
CA ASN A 249 -8.71 10.31 -23.75
C ASN A 249 -8.30 9.61 -22.45
N GLY A 250 -7.47 8.57 -22.56
CA GLY A 250 -6.98 7.81 -21.41
C GLY A 250 -6.04 8.61 -20.50
N GLU A 251 -5.19 9.48 -21.03
CA GLU A 251 -4.30 10.29 -20.19
C GLU A 251 -5.07 11.34 -19.38
N GLU A 252 -6.05 12.01 -20.00
CA GLU A 252 -6.92 12.95 -19.29
C GLU A 252 -7.76 12.25 -18.22
N ALA A 253 -8.28 11.04 -18.52
CA ALA A 253 -8.99 10.22 -17.54
C ALA A 253 -8.10 9.85 -16.34
N LEU A 254 -6.84 9.46 -16.57
CA LEU A 254 -5.86 9.17 -15.51
C LEU A 254 -5.50 10.40 -14.68
N GLU A 255 -5.37 11.57 -15.31
CA GLU A 255 -5.13 12.84 -14.62
C GLU A 255 -6.29 13.21 -13.69
N ILE A 256 -7.53 13.09 -14.17
CA ILE A 256 -8.72 13.34 -13.35
C ILE A 256 -8.78 12.33 -12.20
N LEU A 257 -8.50 11.04 -12.46
CA LEU A 257 -8.42 10.03 -11.41
C LEU A 257 -7.37 10.41 -10.35
N GLY A 258 -6.17 10.79 -10.78
CA GLY A 258 -5.06 11.14 -9.88
C GLY A 258 -5.31 12.41 -9.06
N SER A 259 -6.02 13.39 -9.61
CA SER A 259 -6.32 14.65 -8.92
C SER A 259 -7.56 14.59 -8.01
N ASN A 260 -8.39 13.54 -8.12
CA ASN A 260 -9.65 13.41 -7.39
C ASN A 260 -9.78 12.16 -6.51
N ILE A 261 -8.83 11.23 -6.59
CA ILE A 261 -8.81 10.00 -5.79
C ILE A 261 -7.40 9.82 -5.22
N ASP A 262 -7.30 9.57 -3.92
CA ASP A 262 -6.02 9.39 -3.22
C ASP A 262 -5.58 7.92 -3.26
N THR A 263 -5.52 7.39 -4.47
CA THR A 263 -5.11 6.02 -4.76
C THR A 263 -4.24 6.02 -6.02
N GLU A 264 -3.20 5.19 -6.00
CA GLU A 264 -2.37 4.95 -7.18
C GLU A 264 -2.97 3.84 -8.04
N PHE A 265 -3.08 4.11 -9.34
CA PHE A 265 -3.64 3.18 -10.31
C PHE A 265 -2.55 2.68 -11.25
N LEU A 266 -2.32 1.37 -11.26
CA LEU A 266 -1.43 0.68 -12.19
C LEU A 266 -2.25 -0.36 -12.95
N LEU A 267 -2.40 -0.16 -14.26
CA LEU A 267 -3.23 -1.01 -15.11
C LEU A 267 -2.36 -2.02 -15.85
N LEU A 268 -2.76 -3.29 -15.73
CA LEU A 268 -2.08 -4.40 -16.36
C LEU A 268 -2.88 -4.94 -17.55
N THR A 269 -2.27 -4.97 -18.73
CA THR A 269 -2.88 -5.58 -19.93
C THR A 269 -2.18 -6.91 -20.27
N PRO A 270 -2.90 -7.88 -20.86
CA PRO A 270 -2.28 -9.10 -21.38
C PRO A 270 -1.17 -8.78 -22.39
N SER A 271 -0.04 -9.47 -22.28
CA SER A 271 1.07 -9.33 -23.23
C SER A 271 0.70 -9.96 -24.57
N PRO A 272 0.86 -9.27 -25.71
CA PRO A 272 0.58 -9.85 -27.03
C PRO A 272 1.54 -11.01 -27.38
N SER A 273 2.76 -11.00 -26.83
CA SER A 273 3.74 -12.07 -27.04
C SER A 273 3.38 -13.40 -26.35
N SER A 274 2.40 -13.40 -25.43
CA SER A 274 1.88 -14.61 -24.79
C SER A 274 1.18 -15.53 -25.79
N GLU A 275 0.65 -14.98 -26.89
CA GLU A 275 -0.04 -15.73 -27.92
C GLU A 275 0.93 -16.34 -28.95
N ALA A 276 2.14 -15.78 -29.09
CA ALA A 276 3.12 -16.18 -30.10
C ALA A 276 4.18 -17.19 -29.61
N SER A 277 4.38 -17.33 -28.29
CA SER A 277 5.35 -18.29 -27.73
C SER A 277 4.74 -19.67 -27.59
N SER A 278 4.73 -20.40 -28.71
CA SER A 278 4.69 -21.86 -28.68
C SER A 278 5.93 -22.37 -27.92
N VAL A 279 5.75 -23.44 -27.13
CA VAL A 279 6.70 -24.08 -26.20
C VAL A 279 6.47 -23.72 -24.71
N THR A 280 5.60 -24.54 -24.10
CA THR A 280 5.55 -25.02 -22.70
C THR A 280 4.98 -24.19 -21.55
N THR A 281 4.51 -22.96 -21.73
CA THR A 281 3.65 -22.30 -20.69
C THR A 281 2.48 -21.53 -21.31
N THR A 282 1.27 -22.07 -21.21
CA THR A 282 0.00 -21.52 -21.72
C THR A 282 -0.60 -20.42 -20.82
N GLU A 283 0.20 -19.76 -19.97
CA GLU A 283 -0.31 -18.79 -19.01
C GLU A 283 -0.14 -17.36 -19.55
N THR A 284 -1.25 -16.63 -19.68
CA THR A 284 -1.28 -15.21 -20.06
C THR A 284 -0.39 -14.40 -19.12
N LYS A 285 0.60 -13.70 -19.68
CA LYS A 285 1.45 -12.79 -18.92
C LYS A 285 0.92 -11.37 -19.03
N TYR A 286 1.23 -10.54 -18.04
CA TYR A 286 0.71 -9.17 -17.95
C TYR A 286 1.84 -8.14 -17.98
N LEU A 287 1.58 -7.02 -18.65
CA LEU A 287 2.45 -5.85 -18.80
C LEU A 287 1.89 -4.68 -17.99
N LEU A 288 2.74 -3.81 -17.47
CA LEU A 288 2.28 -2.47 -17.04
C LEU A 288 2.11 -1.57 -18.26
N SER A 289 0.87 -1.15 -18.53
CA SER A 289 0.53 -0.47 -19.80
C SER A 289 -0.07 0.92 -19.60
N ALA A 290 -0.58 1.21 -18.41
CA ALA A 290 -0.96 2.56 -18.01
C ALA A 290 -0.79 2.74 -16.51
N PHE A 291 -0.52 3.97 -16.08
CA PHE A 291 -0.48 4.32 -14.66
C PHE A 291 -0.75 5.81 -14.41
N ILE A 292 -1.30 6.08 -13.24
CA ILE A 292 -1.16 7.35 -12.52
C ILE A 292 -0.64 6.99 -11.13
N ASN A 293 0.59 7.39 -10.85
CA ASN A 293 1.29 7.02 -9.63
C ASN A 293 1.99 8.25 -9.05
N CYS A 294 1.33 8.92 -8.12
CA CYS A 294 1.78 10.16 -7.47
C CYS A 294 2.60 9.93 -6.20
N PHE A 295 2.78 8.71 -5.70
CA PHE A 295 3.64 8.40 -4.55
C PHE A 295 4.20 6.94 -4.57
N PRO A 296 5.09 6.56 -5.50
CA PRO A 296 5.73 5.25 -5.52
C PRO A 296 6.69 5.09 -4.35
N SER A 297 6.76 3.86 -3.87
CA SER A 297 7.69 3.45 -2.84
C SER A 297 8.89 2.74 -3.46
N GLY A 298 9.96 3.48 -3.76
CA GLY A 298 11.28 2.92 -4.03
C GLY A 298 11.54 2.46 -5.47
N PHE A 299 10.79 2.97 -6.45
CA PHE A 299 11.10 2.77 -7.88
C PHE A 299 10.50 3.90 -8.74
N ASN A 300 11.15 4.19 -9.87
CA ASN A 300 10.58 5.05 -10.91
C ASN A 300 9.55 4.24 -11.73
N THR A 301 8.27 4.62 -11.70
CA THR A 301 7.17 3.91 -12.39
C THR A 301 7.29 3.97 -13.90
N ARG A 302 7.71 5.11 -14.44
CA ARG A 302 7.92 5.33 -15.89
C ARG A 302 8.91 4.31 -16.46
N SER A 303 10.01 4.05 -15.75
CA SER A 303 11.02 3.05 -16.13
C SER A 303 10.48 1.62 -16.18
N LYS A 304 9.31 1.36 -15.57
CA LYS A 304 8.64 0.06 -15.52
C LYS A 304 7.52 -0.08 -16.56
N LEU A 305 7.16 0.98 -17.27
CA LEU A 305 6.18 0.92 -18.35
C LEU A 305 6.62 -0.10 -19.41
N ASN A 306 5.66 -0.84 -19.97
CA ASN A 306 5.86 -1.92 -20.94
C ASN A 306 6.66 -3.13 -20.44
N GLN A 307 7.00 -3.19 -19.15
CA GLN A 307 7.64 -4.37 -18.58
C GLN A 307 6.61 -5.40 -18.14
N LEU A 308 6.96 -6.67 -18.31
CA LEU A 308 6.20 -7.78 -17.74
C LEU A 308 6.21 -7.70 -16.22
N LEU A 309 5.13 -8.15 -15.58
CA LEU A 309 4.99 -8.16 -14.13
C LEU A 309 6.18 -8.82 -13.41
N ALA A 310 6.72 -9.91 -13.96
CA ALA A 310 7.91 -10.58 -13.43
C ALA A 310 9.17 -9.70 -13.51
N ALA A 311 9.36 -8.96 -14.60
CA ALA A 311 10.50 -8.06 -14.79
C ALA A 311 10.44 -6.84 -13.85
N ILE A 312 9.23 -6.28 -13.64
CA ILE A 312 9.01 -5.21 -12.66
C ILE A 312 9.47 -5.64 -11.27
N HIS A 313 9.20 -6.89 -10.90
CA HIS A 313 9.53 -7.46 -9.60
C HIS A 313 10.91 -8.12 -9.52
N ALA A 314 11.71 -8.12 -10.58
CA ALA A 314 13.04 -8.74 -10.59
C ALA A 314 13.97 -8.27 -9.44
N PRO A 315 13.94 -6.99 -9.00
CA PRO A 315 14.75 -6.54 -7.87
C PRO A 315 14.33 -7.13 -6.51
N VAL A 316 13.13 -7.72 -6.40
CA VAL A 316 12.61 -8.25 -5.13
C VAL A 316 13.29 -9.58 -4.78
N PRO A 317 14.03 -9.68 -3.66
CA PRO A 317 14.79 -10.88 -3.33
C PRO A 317 13.92 -12.14 -3.24
N GLY A 318 14.22 -13.13 -4.07
CA GLY A 318 13.52 -14.42 -4.11
C GLY A 318 12.12 -14.38 -4.74
N TYR A 319 11.74 -13.30 -5.43
CA TYR A 319 10.48 -13.21 -6.15
C TYR A 319 10.34 -14.31 -7.21
N THR A 320 11.30 -14.43 -8.13
CA THR A 320 11.27 -15.45 -9.20
C THR A 320 11.16 -16.86 -8.65
N ALA A 321 11.92 -17.16 -7.59
CA ALA A 321 11.94 -18.48 -6.99
C ALA A 321 10.66 -18.84 -6.21
N LYS A 322 9.98 -17.88 -5.56
CA LYS A 322 8.90 -18.17 -4.60
C LYS A 322 7.53 -17.60 -4.96
N LEU A 323 7.45 -16.53 -5.77
CA LEU A 323 6.22 -15.77 -5.99
C LEU A 323 5.78 -15.70 -7.45
N GLU A 324 6.70 -15.60 -8.41
CA GLU A 324 6.40 -15.37 -9.83
C GLU A 324 5.28 -16.28 -10.36
N LYS A 325 5.48 -17.61 -10.30
CA LYS A 325 4.46 -18.58 -10.76
C LYS A 325 3.11 -18.43 -10.05
N SER A 326 3.10 -18.04 -8.77
CA SER A 326 1.84 -17.85 -8.04
C SER A 326 1.16 -16.54 -8.41
N MET A 327 1.94 -15.51 -8.76
CA MET A 327 1.46 -14.21 -9.19
C MET A 327 0.84 -14.29 -10.59
N ASP A 328 1.53 -14.95 -11.53
CA ASP A 328 1.03 -15.13 -12.90
C ASP A 328 -0.29 -15.90 -12.91
N ARG A 329 -0.36 -17.03 -12.20
CA ARG A 329 -1.60 -17.80 -12.04
C ARG A 329 -2.71 -17.01 -11.34
N PHE A 330 -2.36 -16.14 -10.40
CA PHE A 330 -3.35 -15.32 -9.68
C PHE A 330 -4.03 -14.35 -10.64
N PHE A 331 -3.25 -13.58 -11.40
CA PHE A 331 -3.79 -12.60 -12.34
C PHE A 331 -4.54 -13.25 -13.50
N ALA A 332 -4.02 -14.36 -14.04
CA ALA A 332 -4.68 -15.10 -15.11
C ALA A 332 -6.04 -15.71 -14.69
N LYS A 333 -6.27 -15.90 -13.39
CA LYS A 333 -7.48 -16.52 -12.84
C LYS A 333 -8.35 -15.56 -12.01
N LEU A 334 -8.03 -14.28 -11.96
CA LEU A 334 -8.82 -13.31 -11.18
C LEU A 334 -10.18 -13.11 -11.88
N PRO A 335 -11.31 -13.56 -11.29
CA PRO A 335 -12.61 -13.45 -11.93
C PRO A 335 -13.16 -12.02 -11.84
N VAL A 336 -14.00 -11.66 -12.81
CA VAL A 336 -14.75 -10.40 -12.84
C VAL A 336 -15.58 -10.25 -11.56
N GLY A 337 -15.63 -9.04 -11.01
CA GLY A 337 -16.38 -8.74 -9.79
C GLY A 337 -15.67 -9.13 -8.49
N LYS A 338 -14.49 -9.79 -8.56
CA LYS A 338 -13.68 -10.09 -7.38
C LYS A 338 -12.59 -9.04 -7.18
N ILE A 339 -12.59 -8.44 -6.00
CA ILE A 339 -11.51 -7.58 -5.52
C ILE A 339 -10.63 -8.33 -4.52
N VAL A 340 -9.33 -8.07 -4.55
CA VAL A 340 -8.36 -8.64 -3.61
C VAL A 340 -7.48 -7.53 -3.08
N LYS A 341 -7.26 -7.52 -1.77
CA LYS A 341 -6.43 -6.54 -1.08
C LYS A 341 -5.18 -7.22 -0.54
N ARG A 342 -4.06 -6.51 -0.56
CA ARG A 342 -2.85 -6.89 0.17
C ARG A 342 -2.23 -5.64 0.77
N SER A 343 -1.42 -5.82 1.80
CA SER A 343 -0.60 -4.74 2.34
C SER A 343 0.84 -4.92 1.87
N ASN A 344 1.46 -3.82 1.48
CA ASN A 344 2.90 -3.68 1.37
C ASN A 344 3.34 -2.57 2.33
N TRP A 345 4.59 -2.58 2.76
CA TRP A 345 5.12 -1.51 3.60
C TRP A 345 6.62 -1.34 3.39
N SER A 346 7.06 -0.11 3.55
CA SER A 346 8.46 0.32 3.56
C SER A 346 8.60 1.39 4.64
N ILE A 347 9.84 1.79 4.95
CA ILE A 347 10.12 2.92 5.84
C ILE A 347 10.89 3.94 5.01
N SER A 348 10.39 5.17 4.98
CA SER A 348 11.10 6.33 4.44
C SER A 348 11.63 7.15 5.61
N THR A 349 12.87 7.61 5.51
CA THR A 349 13.47 8.55 6.48
C THR A 349 13.13 10.00 6.17
N ASN A 350 12.65 10.28 4.96
CA ASN A 350 12.28 11.62 4.52
C ASN A 350 10.78 11.79 4.79
N GLY A 351 10.43 12.69 5.70
CA GLY A 351 9.05 12.96 6.13
C GLY A 351 8.20 13.69 5.08
N SER A 352 8.80 14.08 3.97
CA SER A 352 8.10 14.67 2.84
C SER A 352 7.65 13.59 1.87
N CYS A 353 6.38 13.62 1.45
CA CYS A 353 5.88 12.83 0.31
C CYS A 353 6.69 13.06 -0.99
N SER A 354 7.56 14.08 -1.02
CA SER A 354 8.53 14.39 -2.07
C SER A 354 9.82 13.54 -2.09
N ALA A 355 9.83 12.34 -1.49
CA ALA A 355 10.92 11.36 -1.66
C ALA A 355 11.18 10.97 -3.14
N TRP A 356 10.28 11.40 -4.03
CA TRP A 356 10.39 11.39 -5.47
C TRP A 356 11.70 11.87 -6.08
N LYS A 357 12.30 12.96 -5.57
CA LYS A 357 13.52 13.52 -6.17
C LYS A 357 14.77 12.64 -5.97
N GLU A 358 14.72 11.66 -5.07
CA GLU A 358 15.83 10.73 -4.83
C GLU A 358 15.65 9.40 -5.59
N ILE A 359 14.53 9.22 -6.30
CA ILE A 359 14.15 7.97 -6.99
C ILE A 359 14.21 8.11 -8.53
N ILE A 360 14.39 9.33 -9.05
CA ILE A 360 14.75 9.65 -10.44
C ILE A 360 16.26 9.87 -10.49
#